data_AF-A0A2P8CVH5-F1
#
_entry.id   AF-A0A2P8CVH5-F1
#
_cell.length_a   1.000
_cell.length_b   1.000
_cell.length_c   1.000
_cell.angle_alpha   90.00
_cell.angle_beta   90.00
_cell.angle_gamma   90.00
#
_symmetry.space_group_name_H-M   'P 1'
#
loop_
_entity.id
_entity.type
_entity.pdbx_description
1 polymer ?
#
loop_
_entity_poly.entity_id
_entity_poly.type
_entity_poly.pdbx_seq_one_letter_code
_entity_poly.pdbx_strand_id
1 'polypeptide(L)' 'MVLPQETGSEASALAALREGYGATYRIRRTPKLWIATRRDNHPDLAPTIGEPDFARFIHTLKNPPRRFSRPFPRQAS' A
#
# COMPACT_ATOMS: atom_id res chain seq x y z
N MET A 1 0.69 -15.02 28.64
CA MET A 1 0.89 -14.88 27.19
C MET A 1 0.51 -13.45 26.84
N VAL A 2 1.49 -12.53 26.72
CA VAL A 2 1.24 -11.11 26.48
C VAL A 2 1.26 -10.92 24.96
N LEU A 3 0.14 -10.52 24.36
CA LEU A 3 0.09 -10.08 22.97
C LEU A 3 1.00 -8.85 22.82
N PRO A 4 1.87 -8.79 21.79
CA PRO A 4 2.85 -7.72 21.67
C PRO A 4 2.15 -6.37 21.50
N GLN A 5 2.70 -5.37 22.16
CA GLN A 5 2.18 -4.00 22.32
C GLN A 5 2.27 -3.17 21.01
N GLU A 6 2.37 -3.83 19.84
CA GLU A 6 2.56 -3.22 18.52
C GLU A 6 1.27 -2.59 17.96
N THR A 7 0.13 -2.88 18.57
CA THR A 7 -1.21 -2.54 18.05
C THR A 7 -1.61 -1.08 18.22
N GLY A 8 -1.13 -0.37 19.25
CA GLY A 8 -1.51 1.03 19.47
C GLY A 8 -0.89 1.99 18.45
N SER A 9 0.38 1.76 18.09
CA SER A 9 1.11 2.58 17.14
C SER A 9 0.67 2.32 15.69
N GLU A 10 0.51 1.05 15.32
CA GLU A 10 0.08 0.69 13.95
C GLU A 10 -1.38 1.08 13.68
N ALA A 11 -2.29 0.94 14.65
CA ALA A 11 -3.68 1.37 14.49
C ALA A 11 -3.77 2.90 14.31
N SER A 12 -2.97 3.66 15.08
CA SER A 12 -2.89 5.11 14.96
C SER A 12 -2.31 5.54 13.60
N ALA A 13 -1.25 4.88 13.14
CA ALA A 13 -0.68 5.11 11.81
C ALA A 13 -1.67 4.78 10.69
N LEU A 14 -2.42 3.68 10.82
CA LEU A 14 -3.44 3.30 9.85
C LEU A 14 -4.59 4.30 9.79
N ALA A 15 -5.01 4.84 10.94
CA ALA A 15 -6.03 5.89 11.01
C ALA A 15 -5.55 7.16 10.30
N ALA A 16 -4.37 7.68 10.65
CA ALA A 16 -3.79 8.87 10.03
C ALA A 16 -3.63 8.72 8.51
N LEU A 17 -3.23 7.53 8.04
CA LEU A 17 -3.12 7.25 6.60
C LEU A 17 -4.47 7.26 5.90
N ARG A 18 -5.52 6.73 6.53
CA ARG A 18 -6.87 6.74 5.99
C ARG A 18 -7.44 8.15 5.94
N GLU A 19 -7.12 9.00 6.90
CA GLU A 19 -7.51 10.42 6.86
C GLU A 19 -6.80 11.17 5.73
N GLY A 20 -5.48 11.01 5.59
CA GLY A 20 -4.70 11.74 4.58
C GLY A 20 -4.86 11.22 3.15
N TYR A 21 -5.00 9.90 2.97
CA TYR A 21 -4.96 9.26 1.65
C TYR A 21 -6.21 8.44 1.32
N GLY A 22 -7.20 8.37 2.22
CA GLY A 22 -8.37 7.51 2.08
C GLY A 22 -9.30 7.83 0.91
N ALA A 23 -9.26 9.08 0.43
CA ALA A 23 -9.99 9.53 -0.75
C ALA A 23 -9.46 8.86 -2.02
N THR A 24 -8.13 8.75 -2.15
CA THR A 24 -7.45 8.19 -3.33
C THR A 24 -7.17 6.70 -3.17
N TYR A 25 -6.87 6.25 -1.95
CA TYR A 25 -6.43 4.88 -1.65
C TYR A 25 -7.34 4.20 -0.64
N ARG A 26 -7.64 2.93 -0.88
CA ARG A 26 -8.11 1.98 0.13
C ARG A 26 -6.89 1.39 0.84
N ILE A 27 -6.67 1.81 2.09
CA ILE A 27 -5.49 1.42 2.88
C ILE A 27 -5.85 0.36 3.93
N ARG A 28 -5.06 -0.72 3.96
CA ARG A 28 -5.18 -1.82 4.93
C ARG A 28 -3.80 -2.28 5.39
N ARG A 29 -3.75 -2.80 6.62
CA ARG A 29 -2.57 -3.42 7.22
C ARG A 29 -2.89 -4.89 7.47
N THR A 30 -2.05 -5.79 6.96
CA THR A 30 -2.01 -7.20 7.38
C THR A 30 -0.89 -7.36 8.41
N PRO A 31 -0.66 -8.51 9.07
CA PRO A 31 0.46 -8.65 10.01
C PRO A 31 1.85 -8.40 9.39
N LYS A 32 2.01 -8.62 8.08
CA LYS A 32 3.32 -8.57 7.39
C LYS A 32 3.41 -7.50 6.29
N LEU A 33 2.30 -6.90 5.88
CA LEU A 33 2.28 -5.97 4.76
C LEU A 33 1.37 -4.76 4.99
N TRP A 34 1.84 -3.58 4.60
CA TRP A 34 1.04 -2.39 4.35
C TRP A 34 0.58 -2.39 2.90
N ILE A 35 -0.72 -2.17 2.68
CA ILE A 35 -1.32 -2.25 1.35
C ILE A 35 -2.16 -0.99 1.10
N ALA A 36 -1.90 -0.30 -0.01
CA ALA A 36 -2.72 0.78 -0.54
C ALA A 36 -3.18 0.44 -1.95
N THR A 37 -4.48 0.36 -2.15
CA THR A 37 -5.07 0.15 -3.48
C THR A 37 -5.72 1.44 -3.93
N ARG A 38 -5.35 1.98 -5.09
CA ARG A 38 -6.02 3.16 -5.66
C ARG A 38 -7.48 2.86 -5.92
N ARG A 39 -8.34 3.83 -5.62
CA ARG A 39 -9.77 3.78 -5.92
C ARG A 39 -10.06 4.23 -7.34
N ASP A 40 -9.20 5.07 -7.91
CA ASP A 40 -9.32 5.60 -9.26
C ASP A 40 -8.56 4.73 -10.28
N ASN A 41 -9.10 4.65 -11.50
CA ASN A 41 -8.51 3.87 -12.59
C ASN A 41 -7.44 4.68 -13.35
N HIS A 42 -6.41 5.15 -12.64
CA HIS A 42 -5.34 5.92 -13.27
C HIS A 42 -4.53 5.04 -14.24
N PRO A 43 -4.47 5.38 -15.55
CA PRO A 43 -3.86 4.52 -16.55
C PRO A 43 -2.35 4.33 -16.36
N ASP A 44 -1.67 5.36 -15.85
CA ASP A 44 -0.21 5.41 -15.75
C ASP A 44 0.40 5.07 -14.38
N LEU A 45 -0.40 4.72 -13.36
CA LEU A 45 0.11 4.51 -12.00
C LEU A 45 -0.21 3.11 -11.49
N ALA A 46 0.67 2.57 -10.63
CA ALA A 46 0.44 1.28 -10.01
C ALA A 46 -0.88 1.28 -9.22
N PRO A 47 -1.83 0.38 -9.53
CA PRO A 47 -3.13 0.37 -8.87
C PRO A 47 -3.04 -0.15 -7.43
N THR A 48 -1.96 -0.83 -7.06
CA THR A 48 -1.74 -1.36 -5.71
C THR A 48 -0.27 -1.22 -5.32
N ILE A 49 -0.05 -0.66 -4.14
CA ILE A 49 1.24 -0.54 -3.45
C ILE A 49 1.20 -1.51 -2.28
N GLY A 50 2.22 -2.38 -2.16
CA GLY A 50 2.37 -3.33 -1.08
C GLY A 50 3.80 -3.32 -0.56
N GLU A 51 4.01 -2.90 0.68
CA GLU A 51 5.35 -2.83 1.28
C GLU A 51 5.31 -3.34 2.73
N PRO A 52 6.28 -4.16 3.17
CA PRO A 52 6.32 -4.68 4.54
C PRO A 52 6.77 -3.62 5.54
N ASP A 53 7.68 -2.75 5.09
CA ASP A 53 8.21 -1.64 5.88
C ASP A 53 7.33 -0.40 5.75
N PHE A 54 7.04 0.23 6.89
CA PHE A 54 6.18 1.42 6.93
C PHE A 54 6.83 2.63 6.25
N ALA A 55 8.12 2.88 6.48
CA ALA A 55 8.79 4.05 5.90
C ALA A 55 8.84 3.96 4.36
N ARG A 56 9.13 2.77 3.83
CA ARG A 56 9.09 2.46 2.40
C ARG A 56 7.67 2.57 1.84
N PHE A 57 6.66 2.09 2.58
CA PHE A 57 5.26 2.25 2.20
C PHE A 57 4.86 3.73 2.02
N ILE A 58 5.23 4.59 2.99
CA ILE A 58 4.97 6.04 2.91
C ILE A 58 5.71 6.68 1.73
N HIS A 59 6.97 6.31 1.52
CA HIS A 59 7.74 6.81 0.39
C HIS A 59 7.06 6.48 -0.95
N THR A 60 6.64 5.23 -1.12
CA THR A 60 5.94 4.78 -2.33
C THR A 60 4.54 5.39 -2.46
N LEU A 61 3.83 5.65 -1.36
CA LEU A 61 2.54 6.36 -1.39
C LEU A 61 2.67 7.80 -1.86
N LYS A 62 3.73 8.50 -1.42
CA LYS A 62 4.02 9.88 -1.81
C LYS A 62 4.55 9.98 -3.25
N ASN A 63 5.29 8.97 -3.69
CA ASN A 63 5.86 8.88 -5.03
C ASN A 63 5.46 7.55 -5.70
N PRO A 64 4.18 7.40 -6.12
CA PRO A 64 3.69 6.16 -6.68
C PRO A 64 4.44 5.85 -7.98
N PRO A 65 5.00 4.64 -8.13
CA PRO A 65 5.73 4.28 -9.33
C PRO A 65 4.77 4.32 -10.52
N ARG A 66 5.29 4.83 -11.65
CA ARG A 66 4.60 4.69 -12.94
C ARG A 66 4.33 3.21 -13.17
N ARG A 67 3.15 2.90 -13.70
CA ARG A 67 2.78 1.56 -14.15
C ARG A 67 3.87 1.14 -15.14
N PHE A 68 4.77 0.26 -14.70
CA PHE A 68 5.50 -0.56 -15.65
C PHE A 68 4.45 -1.53 -16.18
N SER A 69 3.79 -1.12 -17.27
CA SER A 69 3.11 -2.05 -18.17
C SER A 69 4.18 -2.97 -18.74
N ARG A 70 4.74 -3.86 -17.94
CA ARG A 70 5.42 -5.03 -18.47
C ARG A 70 4.30 -5.90 -18.98
N PRO A 71 4.14 -6.08 -20.31
CA PRO A 71 3.41 -7.25 -20.77
C PRO A 71 4.04 -8.43 -20.04
N PHE A 72 3.24 -9.20 -19.31
CA PHE A 72 3.68 -10.54 -18.93
C PHE A 72 4.18 -11.16 -20.24
N PRO A 73 5.44 -11.63 -20.34
CA PRO A 73 5.77 -12.51 -21.44
C PRO A 73 4.80 -13.68 -21.27
N ARG A 74 3.80 -13.72 -22.15
CA ARG A 74 2.96 -14.89 -22.35
C ARG A 74 3.98 -16.00 -22.57
N GLN A 75 4.16 -16.85 -21.56
CA GLN A 75 5.02 -18.01 -21.66
C GLN A 75 4.41 -18.82 -22.80
N ALA A 76 5.02 -18.71 -23.99
CA ALA A 76 4.68 -19.54 -25.11
C ALA A 76 5.04 -20.96 -24.68
N SER A 77 4.01 -21.77 -24.46
CA SER A 77 4.14 -23.23 -24.39
C SER A 77 4.35 -23.78 -25.79
#